data_AF-A0AAU5XHH2-F1
#
_entry.id   AF-A0AAU5XHH2-F1
#
_cell.length_a   1.000
_cell.length_b   1.000
_cell.length_c   1.000
_cell.angle_alpha   90.00
_cell.angle_beta   90.00
_cell.angle_gamma   90.00
#
_symmetry.space_group_name_H-M   'P 1'
#
loop_
_entity.id
_entity.type
_entity.pdbx_description
1 polymer ?
#
loop_
_entity_poly.entity_id
_entity_poly.type
_entity_poly.pdbx_seq_one_letter_code
_entity_poly.pdbx_strand_id
1 'polypeptide(L)'
;MTWSGVLLVITTLLPAGPGAGPAGAGGGTGWRWPLRPVPQVLRPYDPPAHPWEAGHRGADLAARPGQAVYAAGPGRVGYARDLAGRGVVTVIHGRLRTTYLPVRATVRPGRVVKAGTRIGVVEGVLGHCGQVACLHWGLRHGLSYLDPLILVGRAPVRLLPWWDDGPTVGMTPP
;
A
#
# COMPACT_ATOMS: atom_id res chain seq x y z
N MET A 1 11.47 -61.16 43.64
CA MET A 1 10.84 -60.30 42.62
C MET A 1 11.40 -58.90 42.74
N THR A 2 12.26 -58.46 41.83
CA THR A 2 12.70 -57.06 41.72
C THR A 2 12.61 -56.66 40.25
N TRP A 3 11.71 -55.72 39.94
CA TRP A 3 11.56 -55.12 38.62
C TRP A 3 12.44 -53.87 38.57
N SER A 4 13.50 -53.89 37.76
CA SER A 4 14.26 -52.68 37.41
C SER A 4 13.87 -52.27 36.00
N GLY A 5 12.99 -51.27 35.90
CA GLY A 5 12.58 -50.67 34.63
C GLY A 5 13.70 -49.82 34.03
N VAL A 6 14.03 -50.09 32.77
CA VAL A 6 14.96 -49.29 31.97
C VAL A 6 14.19 -48.09 31.41
N LEU A 7 14.58 -46.86 31.75
CA LEU A 7 14.08 -45.66 31.11
C LEU A 7 14.88 -45.38 29.83
N LEU A 8 14.22 -45.45 28.67
CA LEU A 8 14.78 -45.08 27.38
C LEU A 8 14.52 -43.58 27.15
N VAL A 9 15.59 -42.76 27.14
CA VAL A 9 15.51 -41.36 26.72
C VAL A 9 15.70 -41.32 25.20
N ILE A 10 14.62 -41.03 24.47
CA ILE A 10 14.68 -40.82 23.02
C ILE A 10 14.92 -39.32 22.78
N THR A 11 16.16 -38.97 22.43
CA THR A 11 16.51 -37.61 21.98
C THR A 11 16.21 -37.48 20.49
N THR A 12 15.19 -36.70 20.13
CA THR A 12 14.87 -36.40 18.73
C THR A 12 15.74 -35.26 18.22
N LEU A 13 16.59 -35.53 17.23
CA LEU A 13 17.29 -34.51 16.45
C LEU A 13 16.34 -33.89 15.42
N LEU A 14 16.13 -32.59 15.50
CA LEU A 14 15.45 -31.78 14.48
C LEU A 14 16.38 -31.55 13.29
N PRO A 15 15.97 -31.82 12.04
CA PRO A 15 16.76 -31.43 10.88
C PRO A 15 16.69 -29.91 10.68
N ALA A 16 17.85 -29.27 10.54
CA ALA A 16 17.95 -27.89 10.12
C ALA A 16 17.44 -27.77 8.67
N GLY A 17 16.34 -27.03 8.47
CA GLY A 17 15.81 -26.73 7.14
C GLY A 17 16.78 -25.89 6.30
N PRO A 18 16.69 -25.94 4.96
CA PRO A 18 17.60 -25.21 4.08
C PRO A 18 17.45 -23.71 4.31
N GLY A 19 18.58 -23.05 4.53
CA GLY A 19 18.66 -21.60 4.71
C GLY A 19 18.01 -20.87 3.54
N ALA A 20 17.10 -19.95 3.86
CA ALA A 20 16.58 -19.02 2.89
C ALA A 20 17.73 -18.14 2.38
N GLY A 21 18.20 -18.41 1.16
CA GLY A 21 19.12 -17.54 0.45
C GLY A 21 18.50 -16.15 0.24
N PRO A 22 19.31 -15.10 0.01
CA PRO A 22 18.80 -13.76 -0.16
C PRO A 22 17.89 -13.71 -1.38
N ALA A 23 16.63 -13.34 -1.17
CA ALA A 23 15.70 -13.08 -2.26
C ALA A 23 16.26 -11.92 -3.10
N GLY A 24 16.52 -12.19 -4.39
CA GLY A 24 17.06 -11.23 -5.33
C GLY A 24 16.24 -9.93 -5.36
N ALA A 25 16.94 -8.81 -5.24
CA ALA A 25 16.40 -7.47 -5.36
C ALA A 25 15.98 -7.21 -6.82
N GLY A 26 14.74 -7.53 -7.17
CA GLY A 26 14.08 -7.00 -8.36
C GLY A 26 13.60 -5.58 -8.07
N GLY A 27 14.14 -4.59 -8.78
CA GLY A 27 13.93 -3.14 -8.59
C GLY A 27 12.50 -2.64 -8.86
N GLY A 28 11.53 -3.10 -8.07
CA GLY A 28 10.24 -2.44 -7.88
C GLY A 28 10.19 -1.86 -6.47
N THR A 29 9.43 -0.79 -6.27
CA THR A 29 9.25 -0.12 -4.95
C THR A 29 8.65 -1.02 -3.85
N GLY A 30 8.34 -2.29 -4.16
CA GLY A 30 7.62 -3.22 -3.29
C GLY A 30 6.11 -2.98 -3.24
N TRP A 31 5.63 -1.88 -3.82
CA TRP A 31 4.23 -1.49 -3.87
C TRP A 31 3.55 -1.94 -5.17
N ARG A 32 2.23 -2.09 -5.10
CA ARG A 32 1.38 -2.56 -6.20
C ARG A 32 0.10 -1.74 -6.26
N TRP A 33 -0.51 -1.67 -7.44
CA TRP A 33 -1.86 -1.13 -7.59
C TRP A 33 -2.86 -1.91 -6.72
N PRO A 34 -3.83 -1.22 -6.10
CA PRO A 34 -4.83 -1.86 -5.24
C PRO A 34 -5.95 -2.55 -6.02
N LEU A 35 -6.01 -2.34 -7.34
CA LEU A 35 -6.96 -2.95 -8.27
C LEU A 35 -6.21 -3.66 -9.41
N ARG A 36 -6.90 -4.60 -10.04
CA ARG A 36 -6.45 -5.29 -11.25
C ARG A 36 -7.58 -5.32 -12.29
N PRO A 37 -7.29 -5.13 -13.59
CA PRO A 37 -6.02 -4.63 -14.15
C PRO A 37 -5.67 -3.22 -13.63
N VAL A 38 -4.52 -2.65 -14.05
CA VAL A 38 -4.14 -1.29 -13.66
C VAL A 38 -5.30 -0.34 -13.95
N PRO A 39 -5.86 0.35 -12.94
CA PRO A 39 -7.06 1.15 -13.13
C PRO A 39 -6.73 2.49 -13.78
N GLN A 40 -7.69 3.05 -14.49
CA GLN A 40 -7.68 4.47 -14.83
C GLN A 40 -7.81 5.29 -13.53
N VAL A 41 -7.01 6.35 -13.41
CA VAL A 41 -7.20 7.36 -12.35
C VAL A 41 -8.28 8.31 -12.82
N LEU A 42 -9.40 8.36 -12.10
CA LEU A 42 -10.53 9.25 -12.40
C LEU A 42 -10.33 10.64 -11.78
N ARG A 43 -9.78 10.67 -10.56
CA ARG A 43 -9.45 11.91 -9.86
C ARG A 43 -8.12 11.75 -9.12
N PRO A 44 -7.08 12.56 -9.43
CA PRO A 44 -5.81 12.50 -8.73
C PRO A 44 -5.91 13.13 -7.33
N TYR A 45 -4.85 12.97 -6.55
CA TYR A 45 -4.65 13.70 -5.30
C TYR A 45 -4.61 15.21 -5.55
N ASP A 46 -5.34 15.94 -4.72
CA ASP A 46 -5.52 17.39 -4.81
C ASP A 46 -5.63 17.94 -3.37
N PRO A 47 -4.51 18.20 -2.70
CA PRO A 47 -4.53 18.54 -1.28
C PRO A 47 -5.23 19.86 -1.02
N PRO A 48 -5.98 19.99 0.08
CA PRO A 48 -6.51 21.29 0.48
C PRO A 48 -5.35 22.22 0.92
N ALA A 49 -5.52 23.54 0.76
CA ALA A 49 -4.53 24.51 1.23
C ALA A 49 -4.41 24.49 2.76
N HIS A 50 -5.52 24.32 3.46
CA HIS A 50 -5.55 24.09 4.91
C HIS A 50 -6.19 22.74 5.29
N PRO A 51 -5.81 22.10 6.42
CA PRO A 51 -6.25 20.74 6.76
C PRO A 51 -7.76 20.50 6.80
N TRP A 52 -8.56 21.53 7.09
CA TRP A 52 -10.03 21.50 7.20
C TRP A 52 -10.76 21.91 5.93
N GLU A 53 -10.05 22.36 4.91
CA GLU A 53 -10.68 22.82 3.67
C GLU A 53 -11.05 21.66 2.74
N ALA A 54 -11.80 22.01 1.69
CA ALA A 54 -12.12 21.10 0.61
C ALA A 54 -10.86 20.70 -0.16
N GLY A 55 -10.80 19.44 -0.56
CA GLY A 55 -9.69 18.87 -1.31
C GLY A 55 -9.87 17.35 -1.42
N HIS A 56 -9.03 16.73 -2.22
CA HIS A 56 -9.00 15.30 -2.47
C HIS A 56 -7.77 14.64 -1.83
N ARG A 57 -7.99 14.04 -0.65
CA ARG A 57 -6.95 13.47 0.22
C ARG A 57 -6.54 12.03 -0.15
N GLY A 58 -6.60 11.71 -1.44
CA GLY A 58 -6.28 10.41 -2.02
C GLY A 58 -6.47 10.45 -3.53
N ALA A 59 -6.54 9.29 -4.18
CA ALA A 59 -6.85 9.17 -5.60
C ALA A 59 -8.07 8.27 -5.80
N ASP A 60 -8.91 8.60 -6.78
CA ASP A 60 -10.07 7.81 -7.15
C ASP A 60 -9.73 6.98 -8.38
N LEU A 61 -9.88 5.68 -8.24
CA LEU A 61 -9.53 4.69 -9.25
C LEU A 61 -10.82 4.12 -9.84
N ALA A 62 -10.89 4.05 -11.17
CA ALA A 62 -12.02 3.41 -11.85
C ALA A 62 -12.17 1.97 -11.37
N ALA A 63 -13.36 1.63 -10.90
CA ALA A 63 -13.63 0.32 -10.33
C ALA A 63 -15.03 -0.17 -10.70
N ARG A 64 -15.29 -1.45 -10.44
CA ARG A 64 -16.64 -2.05 -10.56
C ARG A 64 -17.09 -2.59 -9.20
N PRO A 65 -18.38 -2.51 -8.85
CA PRO A 65 -18.91 -3.21 -7.69
C PRO A 65 -18.52 -4.70 -7.72
N GLY A 66 -18.08 -5.24 -6.59
CA GLY A 66 -17.61 -6.62 -6.47
C GLY A 66 -16.17 -6.86 -6.95
N GLN A 67 -15.51 -5.88 -7.58
CA GLN A 67 -14.11 -6.01 -8.01
C GLN A 67 -13.19 -6.22 -6.80
N ALA A 68 -12.25 -7.14 -6.91
CA ALA A 68 -11.31 -7.45 -5.83
C ALA A 68 -10.37 -6.27 -5.56
N VAL A 69 -10.17 -5.99 -4.27
CA VAL A 69 -9.23 -4.97 -3.78
C VAL A 69 -8.07 -5.67 -3.07
N TYR A 70 -6.86 -5.19 -3.32
CA TYR A 70 -5.61 -5.76 -2.83
C TYR A 70 -4.83 -4.75 -2.00
N ALA A 71 -4.10 -5.23 -0.98
CA ALA A 71 -3.16 -4.41 -0.23
C ALA A 71 -2.05 -3.92 -1.16
N ALA A 72 -1.83 -2.61 -1.20
CA ALA A 72 -0.81 -2.00 -2.05
C ALA A 72 0.62 -2.40 -1.63
N GLY A 73 0.86 -2.58 -0.32
CA GLY A 73 2.16 -2.95 0.23
C GLY A 73 2.04 -3.94 1.38
N PRO A 74 3.16 -4.52 1.86
CA PRO A 74 3.16 -5.36 3.04
C PRO A 74 2.86 -4.54 4.30
N GLY A 75 2.12 -5.10 5.25
CA GLY A 75 1.76 -4.37 6.47
C GLY A 75 0.77 -5.11 7.36
N ARG A 76 0.19 -4.39 8.32
CA ARG A 76 -0.85 -4.89 9.22
C ARG A 76 -2.15 -4.14 9.01
N VAL A 77 -3.26 -4.85 8.91
CA VAL A 77 -4.60 -4.24 8.80
C VAL A 77 -4.89 -3.47 10.08
N GLY A 78 -5.12 -2.15 9.98
CA GLY A 78 -5.44 -1.29 11.12
C GLY A 78 -6.94 -1.14 11.36
N TYR A 79 -7.72 -1.16 10.29
CA TYR A 79 -9.18 -1.01 10.31
C TYR A 79 -9.78 -1.83 9.16
N ALA A 80 -10.96 -2.41 9.36
CA ALA A 80 -11.65 -3.24 8.35
C ALA A 80 -13.13 -3.41 8.73
N ARG A 81 -13.90 -2.33 8.72
CA ARG A 81 -15.33 -2.29 9.14
C ARG A 81 -16.07 -1.19 8.38
N ASP A 82 -17.38 -1.13 8.56
CA ASP A 82 -18.19 0.02 8.14
C ASP A 82 -17.74 1.30 8.88
N LEU A 83 -17.75 2.43 8.18
CA LEU A 83 -17.57 3.76 8.75
C LEU A 83 -18.49 4.72 7.97
N ALA A 84 -19.49 5.25 8.65
CA ALA A 84 -20.48 6.15 8.07
C ALA A 84 -21.18 5.56 6.82
N GLY A 85 -21.56 4.27 6.88
CA GLY A 85 -22.33 3.60 5.81
C GLY A 85 -21.51 3.14 4.62
N ARG A 86 -20.17 3.09 4.75
CA ARG A 86 -19.26 2.58 3.74
C ARG A 86 -18.19 1.70 4.39
N GLY A 87 -17.86 0.58 3.76
CA GLY A 87 -16.75 -0.25 4.17
C GLY A 87 -15.42 0.49 4.02
N VAL A 88 -14.59 0.48 5.06
CA VAL A 88 -13.24 1.06 5.04
C VAL A 88 -12.23 -0.01 5.46
N VAL A 89 -11.15 -0.13 4.70
CA VAL A 89 -9.96 -0.90 5.10
C VAL A 89 -8.78 0.04 5.23
N THR A 90 -7.94 -0.14 6.25
CA THR A 90 -6.63 0.51 6.32
C THR A 90 -5.53 -0.51 6.52
N VAL A 91 -4.36 -0.27 5.93
CA VAL A 91 -3.15 -1.08 6.15
C VAL A 91 -2.03 -0.16 6.60
N ILE A 92 -1.40 -0.53 7.71
CA ILE A 92 -0.28 0.18 8.34
C ILE A 92 1.02 -0.48 7.87
N HIS A 93 1.92 0.33 7.32
CA HIS A 93 3.17 -0.07 6.66
C HIS A 93 4.39 0.53 7.37
N GLY A 94 4.37 0.55 8.71
CA GLY A 94 5.29 1.37 9.51
C GLY A 94 4.74 2.78 9.66
N ARG A 95 5.49 3.80 9.21
CA ARG A 95 5.06 5.22 9.29
C ARG A 95 4.00 5.60 8.25
N LEU A 96 3.85 4.78 7.21
CA LEU A 96 2.85 4.97 6.16
C LEU A 96 1.57 4.19 6.48
N ARG A 97 0.43 4.75 6.05
CA ARG A 97 -0.87 4.06 6.10
C ARG A 97 -1.60 4.26 4.77
N THR A 98 -2.09 3.16 4.20
CA THR A 98 -3.01 3.21 3.07
C THR A 98 -4.45 3.01 3.55
N THR A 99 -5.40 3.67 2.89
CA THR A 99 -6.84 3.56 3.15
C THR A 99 -7.56 3.18 1.85
N TYR A 100 -8.56 2.29 1.93
CA TYR A 100 -9.31 1.78 0.79
C TYR A 100 -10.81 1.89 1.11
N LEU A 101 -11.58 2.60 0.28
CA LEU A 101 -13.04 2.70 0.40
C LEU A 101 -13.71 2.99 -0.95
N PRO A 102 -14.97 2.58 -1.18
CA PRO A 102 -15.79 1.75 -0.30
C PRO A 102 -15.46 0.26 -0.52
N VAL A 103 -15.05 -0.43 0.55
CA VAL A 103 -14.55 -1.83 0.50
C VAL A 103 -15.22 -2.69 1.56
N ARG A 104 -15.93 -3.71 1.08
CA ARG A 104 -16.40 -4.80 1.93
C ARG A 104 -15.21 -5.69 2.27
N ALA A 105 -14.77 -5.62 3.53
CA ALA A 105 -13.56 -6.28 3.97
C ALA A 105 -13.71 -7.82 3.97
N THR A 106 -12.63 -8.51 3.58
CA THR A 106 -12.44 -9.98 3.76
C THR A 106 -11.29 -10.28 4.73
N VAL A 107 -10.79 -9.24 5.39
CA VAL A 107 -9.72 -9.26 6.38
C VAL A 107 -10.23 -8.66 7.69
N ARG A 108 -9.53 -8.94 8.79
CA ARG A 108 -9.82 -8.37 10.11
C ARG A 108 -8.66 -7.49 10.58
N PRO A 109 -8.90 -6.50 11.45
CA PRO A 109 -7.83 -5.75 12.10
C PRO A 109 -6.82 -6.69 12.76
N GLY A 110 -5.54 -6.32 12.74
CA GLY A 110 -4.45 -7.13 13.25
C GLY A 110 -3.86 -8.14 12.26
N ARG A 111 -4.56 -8.48 11.16
CA ARG A 111 -4.03 -9.41 10.14
C ARG A 111 -2.79 -8.82 9.45
N VAL A 112 -1.73 -9.62 9.32
CA VAL A 112 -0.56 -9.29 8.50
C VAL A 112 -0.86 -9.63 7.04
N VAL A 113 -0.51 -8.72 6.13
CA VAL A 113 -0.73 -8.85 4.68
C VAL A 113 0.56 -8.56 3.94
N LYS A 114 0.76 -9.23 2.79
CA LYS A 114 1.80 -8.90 1.80
C LYS A 114 1.22 -7.99 0.72
N ALA A 115 2.07 -7.27 -0.02
CA ALA A 115 1.64 -6.59 -1.23
C ALA A 115 0.89 -7.54 -2.18
N GLY A 116 -0.27 -7.13 -2.68
CA GLY A 116 -1.12 -7.97 -3.53
C GLY A 116 -2.01 -8.97 -2.78
N THR A 117 -2.02 -8.98 -1.43
CA THR A 117 -2.99 -9.77 -0.66
C THR A 117 -4.40 -9.20 -0.86
N ARG A 118 -5.39 -10.02 -1.19
CA ARG A 118 -6.79 -9.56 -1.29
C ARG A 118 -7.28 -9.12 0.09
N ILE A 119 -7.82 -7.91 0.17
CA ILE A 119 -8.34 -7.31 1.40
C ILE A 119 -9.86 -7.14 1.39
N GLY A 120 -10.50 -7.23 0.22
CA GLY A 120 -11.94 -7.08 0.11
C GLY A 120 -12.44 -7.02 -1.32
N VAL A 121 -13.64 -6.48 -1.47
CA VAL A 121 -14.24 -6.13 -2.75
C VAL A 121 -14.84 -4.73 -2.70
N VAL A 122 -14.83 -4.03 -3.83
CA VAL A 122 -15.48 -2.72 -3.95
C VAL A 122 -16.98 -2.87 -3.72
N GLU A 123 -17.57 -1.99 -2.92
CA GLU A 123 -19.01 -1.98 -2.68
C GLU A 123 -19.77 -1.29 -3.82
N GLY A 124 -21.02 -1.71 -4.05
CA GLY A 124 -21.92 -1.08 -5.01
C GLY A 124 -22.64 0.15 -4.47
N VAL A 125 -21.98 0.93 -3.61
CA VAL A 125 -22.55 2.17 -3.05
C VAL A 125 -22.21 3.34 -3.96
N LEU A 126 -23.22 4.13 -4.34
CA LEU A 126 -23.00 5.38 -5.05
C LEU A 126 -22.24 6.35 -4.13
N GLY A 127 -21.15 6.90 -4.65
CA GLY A 127 -20.17 7.65 -3.90
C GLY A 127 -19.96 9.06 -4.44
N HIS A 128 -18.89 9.71 -4.00
CA HIS A 128 -18.51 11.05 -4.49
C HIS A 128 -18.09 11.07 -5.96
N CYS A 129 -17.88 9.90 -6.59
CA CYS A 129 -17.66 9.74 -8.03
C CYS A 129 -18.96 9.74 -8.86
N GLY A 130 -20.11 10.05 -8.26
CA GLY A 130 -21.40 10.16 -8.95
C GLY A 130 -21.90 8.81 -9.44
N GLN A 131 -22.19 8.70 -10.74
CA GLN A 131 -22.75 7.50 -11.37
C GLN A 131 -21.72 6.38 -11.61
N VAL A 132 -20.43 6.67 -11.44
CA VAL A 132 -19.35 5.68 -11.64
C VAL A 132 -18.89 5.15 -10.29
N ALA A 133 -18.79 3.82 -10.16
CA ALA A 133 -18.14 3.22 -9.00
C ALA A 133 -16.63 3.45 -9.07
N CYS A 134 -16.05 3.92 -7.96
CA CYS A 134 -14.62 4.14 -7.85
C CYS A 134 -14.11 3.62 -6.52
N LEU A 135 -12.84 3.24 -6.48
CA LEU A 135 -12.12 3.02 -5.24
C LEU A 135 -11.36 4.30 -4.89
N HIS A 136 -11.71 4.93 -3.78
CA HIS A 136 -10.85 5.93 -3.17
C HIS A 136 -9.69 5.24 -2.45
N TRP A 137 -8.48 5.60 -2.85
CA TRP A 137 -7.24 5.10 -2.28
C TRP A 137 -6.47 6.26 -1.65
N GLY A 138 -6.32 6.23 -0.33
CA GLY A 138 -5.60 7.26 0.42
C GLY A 138 -4.21 6.79 0.85
N LEU A 139 -3.28 7.72 0.97
CA LEU A 139 -1.97 7.52 1.60
C LEU A 139 -1.74 8.59 2.67
N ARG A 140 -1.25 8.17 3.83
CA ARG A 140 -0.84 9.05 4.92
C ARG A 140 0.55 8.69 5.44
N HIS A 141 1.30 9.72 5.84
CA HIS A 141 2.50 9.60 6.66
C HIS A 141 2.27 10.37 7.96
N GLY A 142 2.09 9.66 9.07
CA GLY A 142 1.64 10.28 10.33
C GLY A 142 0.31 11.01 10.14
N LEU A 143 0.31 12.33 10.37
CA LEU A 143 -0.89 13.16 10.20
C LEU A 143 -1.09 13.67 8.77
N SER A 144 -0.04 13.72 7.96
CA SER A 144 -0.08 14.29 6.61
C SER A 144 -0.63 13.32 5.59
N TYR A 145 -1.52 13.79 4.71
CA TYR A 145 -1.93 13.06 3.51
C TYR A 145 -0.90 13.27 2.42
N LEU A 146 -0.65 12.23 1.64
CA LEU A 146 0.27 12.24 0.49
C LEU A 146 -0.46 11.73 -0.75
N ASP A 147 0.08 12.02 -1.93
CA ASP A 147 -0.37 11.41 -3.17
C ASP A 147 -0.08 9.89 -3.13
N PRO A 148 -1.09 9.00 -3.18
CA PRO A 148 -0.87 7.55 -3.20
C PRO A 148 -0.19 7.04 -4.48
N LEU A 149 -0.26 7.80 -5.58
CA LEU A 149 0.31 7.39 -6.88
C LEU A 149 1.85 7.36 -6.86
N ILE A 150 2.48 8.02 -5.88
CA ILE A 150 3.92 7.93 -5.64
C ILE A 150 4.37 6.48 -5.38
N LEU A 151 3.52 5.66 -4.76
CA LEU A 151 3.85 4.27 -4.41
C LEU A 151 4.07 3.42 -5.66
N VAL A 152 3.33 3.72 -6.73
CA VAL A 152 3.31 2.95 -7.99
C VAL A 152 4.05 3.66 -9.12
N GLY A 153 4.95 4.60 -8.78
CA GLY A 153 5.81 5.28 -9.76
C GLY A 153 5.07 6.23 -10.70
N ARG A 154 3.93 6.78 -10.27
CA ARG A 154 3.09 7.72 -11.04
C ARG A 154 3.09 9.14 -10.45
N ALA A 155 4.05 9.45 -9.58
CA ALA A 155 4.25 10.80 -9.09
C ALA A 155 4.58 11.75 -10.25
N PRO A 156 4.18 13.03 -10.20
CA PRO A 156 4.70 14.05 -11.10
C PRO A 156 6.22 14.06 -11.06
N VAL A 157 6.87 13.89 -12.22
CA VAL A 157 8.32 14.01 -12.33
C VAL A 157 8.66 15.49 -12.25
N ARG A 158 9.46 15.89 -11.25
CA ARG A 158 10.05 17.22 -11.18
C ARG A 158 11.52 17.11 -11.58
N LEU A 159 11.87 17.76 -12.69
CA LEU A 159 13.28 17.94 -13.04
C LEU A 159 13.92 18.87 -11.99
N LEU A 160 15.07 18.45 -11.47
CA LEU A 160 15.95 19.37 -10.76
C LEU A 160 16.63 20.27 -11.79
N PRO A 161 17.00 21.51 -11.42
CA PRO A 161 17.84 22.34 -12.28
C PRO A 161 19.09 21.56 -12.65
N TRP A 162 19.39 21.49 -13.94
CA TRP A 162 20.70 21.06 -14.39
C TRP A 162 21.63 22.27 -14.21
N TRP A 163 22.52 22.21 -13.23
CA TRP A 163 23.59 23.19 -13.11
C TRP A 163 24.74 22.72 -14.00
N ASP A 164 24.97 23.44 -15.10
CA ASP A 164 26.17 23.26 -15.90
C ASP A 164 27.37 23.81 -15.10
N ASP A 165 28.03 22.97 -14.30
CA ASP A 165 29.39 23.24 -13.83
C ASP A 165 30.40 22.98 -14.98
N GLY A 166 30.12 23.56 -16.16
CA GLY A 166 31.01 23.53 -17.30
C GLY A 166 32.25 24.38 -17.04
N PRO A 167 33.46 23.97 -17.49
CA PRO A 167 34.67 24.74 -17.25
C PRO A 167 34.52 26.14 -17.88
N THR A 168 34.74 27.18 -17.07
CA THR A 168 34.82 28.56 -17.54
C THR A 168 35.98 28.67 -18.53
N VAL A 169 35.68 28.63 -19.83
CA VAL A 169 36.63 29.02 -20.86
C VAL A 169 36.85 30.51 -20.67
N GLY A 170 38.01 30.86 -20.11
CA GLY A 170 38.42 32.23 -19.85
C GLY A 170 38.38 33.05 -21.14
N MET A 171 37.41 33.96 -21.22
CA MET A 171 37.39 34.97 -22.25
C MET A 171 38.20 36.16 -21.74
N THR A 172 39.44 36.29 -22.22
CA THR A 172 40.26 37.49 -22.05
C THR A 172 39.71 38.58 -22.98
N PRO A 173 39.26 39.74 -22.48
CA PRO A 173 38.90 40.87 -23.32
C PRO A 173 40.16 41.63 -23.79
N PRO A 174 40.05 42.42 -24.90
CA PRO A 174 41.19 43.07 -25.56
C PRO A 174 41.85 44.19 -24.75
#